data_AF-A0A4Q3TU01-F1
#
_entry.id   AF-A0A4Q3TU01-F1
#
_cell.length_a   1.000
_cell.length_b   1.000
_cell.length_c   1.000
_cell.angle_alpha   90.00
_cell.angle_beta   90.00
_cell.angle_gamma   90.00
#
_symmetry.space_group_name_H-M   'P 1'
#
loop_
_entity.id
_entity.type
_entity.pdbx_description
1 polymer ?
#
loop_
_entity_poly.entity_id
_entity_poly.type
_entity_poly.pdbx_seq_one_letter_code
_entity_poly.pdbx_strand_id
1 'polypeptide(L)' 'LKEATPAGVLLGSGKLAVELDRLGLIDAYRFLVHPRIAGHGPTLYQDGLPRTRRLELISAEPLRNGAVAMHYQRAD' A
#
# COMPACT_ATOMS: atom_id res chain seq x y z
N LEU A 1 -13.44 9.68 12.59
CA LEU A 1 -11.99 9.58 12.27
C LEU A 1 -11.65 10.42 11.04
N LYS A 2 -12.22 10.14 9.85
CA LYS A 2 -11.95 10.92 8.63
C LYS A 2 -12.04 12.45 8.84
N GLU A 3 -13.08 12.93 9.52
CA GLU A 3 -13.24 14.36 9.85
C GLU A 3 -12.16 14.92 10.78
N ALA A 4 -11.64 14.10 11.69
CA ALA A 4 -10.63 14.51 12.68
C ALA A 4 -9.20 14.42 12.12
N THR A 5 -8.98 13.74 10.99
CA THR A 5 -7.66 13.48 10.41
C THR A 5 -7.64 13.89 8.93
N PRO A 6 -7.68 15.19 8.61
CA PRO A 6 -7.75 15.67 7.23
C PRO A 6 -6.50 15.34 6.41
N ALA A 7 -5.35 15.12 7.07
CA ALA A 7 -4.11 14.67 6.43
C ALA A 7 -4.08 13.15 6.15
N GLY A 8 -5.14 12.42 6.52
CA GLY A 8 -5.20 10.96 6.43
C GLY A 8 -4.61 10.25 7.64
N VAL A 9 -4.62 8.92 7.58
CA VAL A 9 -4.10 8.03 8.64
C VAL A 9 -3.18 7.00 8.00
N LEU A 10 -1.98 6.84 8.56
CA LEU A 10 -1.09 5.75 8.19
C LEU A 10 -1.52 4.47 8.92
N LEU A 11 -1.64 3.37 8.17
CA LEU A 11 -2.18 2.12 8.67
C LEU A 11 -1.08 1.12 9.05
N GLY A 12 -1.37 0.34 10.09
CA GLY A 12 -0.67 -0.88 10.45
C GLY A 12 -1.58 -1.75 11.32
N SER A 13 -1.49 -3.08 11.30
CA SER A 13 -0.58 -3.96 10.54
C SER A 13 -1.08 -4.28 9.13
N GLY A 14 -0.31 -5.06 8.37
CA GLY A 14 -0.70 -5.53 7.02
C GLY A 14 -2.08 -6.21 6.98
N LYS A 15 -2.44 -6.98 8.02
CA LYS A 15 -3.77 -7.61 8.11
C LYS A 15 -4.90 -6.57 8.15
N LEU A 16 -4.74 -5.50 8.92
CA LEU A 16 -5.71 -4.41 8.96
C LEU A 16 -5.77 -3.67 7.61
N ALA A 17 -4.61 -3.41 7.00
CA ALA A 17 -4.56 -2.76 5.68
C ALA A 17 -5.30 -3.57 4.61
N VAL A 18 -5.15 -4.91 4.60
CA VAL A 18 -5.87 -5.81 3.68
C VAL A 18 -7.38 -5.75 3.90
N GLU A 19 -7.84 -5.85 5.15
CA GLU A 19 -9.29 -5.82 5.44
C GLU A 19 -9.92 -4.47 5.07
N LEU A 20 -9.23 -3.36 5.33
CA LEU A 20 -9.70 -2.04 4.90
C LEU A 20 -9.70 -1.90 3.37
N ASP A 21 -8.72 -2.48 2.68
CA ASP A 21 -8.69 -2.48 1.21
C ASP A 21 -9.83 -3.32 0.62
N ARG A 22 -10.16 -4.47 1.23
CA ARG A 22 -11.32 -5.27 0.85
C ARG A 22 -12.63 -4.48 0.94
N LEU A 23 -12.73 -3.59 1.92
CA LEU A 23 -13.84 -2.65 2.10
C LEU A 23 -13.75 -1.39 1.21
N GLY A 24 -12.70 -1.26 0.38
CA GLY A 24 -12.51 -0.11 -0.49
C GLY A 24 -12.12 1.19 0.25
N LEU A 25 -11.51 1.07 1.42
CA LEU A 25 -11.20 2.20 2.30
C LEU A 25 -9.75 2.70 2.19
N ILE A 26 -8.95 2.14 1.28
CA ILE A 26 -7.55 2.56 1.05
C ILE A 26 -7.49 3.50 -0.14
N ASP A 27 -7.23 4.78 0.11
CA ASP A 27 -7.18 5.81 -0.92
C ASP A 27 -5.79 5.96 -1.56
N ALA A 28 -4.73 5.69 -0.80
CA ALA A 28 -3.35 5.80 -1.24
C ALA A 28 -2.50 4.63 -0.74
N TYR A 29 -1.50 4.25 -1.54
CA TYR A 29 -0.57 3.18 -1.26
C TYR A 29 0.86 3.72 -1.27
N ARG A 30 1.61 3.42 -0.21
CA ARG A 30 3.05 3.75 -0.12
C ARG A 30 3.84 2.45 0.04
N PHE A 31 4.53 2.04 -1.01
CA PHE A 31 5.34 0.82 -1.02
C PHE A 31 6.82 1.14 -0.95
N LEU A 32 7.56 0.37 -0.15
CA LEU A 32 9.01 0.34 -0.18
C LEU A 32 9.45 -0.94 -0.89
N VAL A 33 9.88 -0.81 -2.14
CA VAL A 33 10.41 -1.94 -2.91
C VAL A 33 11.88 -2.09 -2.58
N HIS A 34 12.23 -3.16 -1.87
CA HIS A 34 13.61 -3.46 -1.50
C HIS A 34 14.31 -4.28 -2.59
N PRO A 35 15.63 -4.13 -2.78
CA PRO A 35 16.43 -4.94 -3.70
C PRO A 35 16.70 -6.33 -3.12
N ARG A 36 15.64 -7.05 -2.74
CA ARG A 36 15.70 -8.38 -2.14
C ARG A 36 14.51 -9.24 -2.59
N ILE A 37 14.77 -10.54 -2.74
CA ILE A 37 13.73 -11.56 -2.96
C ILE A 37 13.63 -12.35 -1.67
N ALA A 38 12.51 -12.26 -0.97
CA ALA A 38 12.33 -12.91 0.33
C ALA A 38 12.13 -14.44 0.20
N GLY A 39 11.51 -14.92 -0.88
CA GLY A 39 11.26 -16.36 -1.13
C GLY A 39 10.21 -17.02 -0.22
N HIS A 40 9.90 -16.44 0.93
CA HIS A 40 8.95 -16.96 1.91
C HIS A 40 8.36 -15.83 2.79
N GLY A 41 7.38 -16.18 3.63
CA GLY A 41 6.73 -15.27 4.56
C GLY A 41 5.35 -14.80 4.10
N PRO A 42 4.67 -13.97 4.90
CA PRO A 42 3.36 -13.43 4.53
C PRO A 42 3.49 -12.50 3.32
N THR A 43 2.55 -12.61 2.39
CA THR A 43 2.44 -11.68 1.27
C THR A 43 1.44 -10.58 1.61
N LEU A 44 1.59 -9.40 0.98
CA LEU A 44 0.77 -8.22 1.30
C LEU A 44 -0.74 -8.51 1.22
N TYR A 45 -1.17 -9.29 0.23
CA TYR A 45 -2.56 -9.72 0.07
C TYR A 45 -2.64 -11.24 0.03
N GLN A 46 -2.18 -11.90 1.10
CA GLN A 46 -2.13 -13.36 1.18
C GLN A 46 -3.46 -14.05 0.87
N ASP A 47 -4.56 -13.49 1.40
CA ASP A 47 -5.92 -13.99 1.16
C ASP A 47 -6.58 -13.34 -0.07
N GLY A 48 -5.84 -12.53 -0.83
CA GLY A 48 -6.30 -11.82 -2.02
C GLY A 48 -7.28 -10.67 -1.75
N LEU A 49 -7.58 -9.95 -2.83
CA LEU A 49 -8.61 -8.91 -2.90
C LEU A 49 -9.81 -9.42 -3.72
N PRO A 50 -11.03 -8.96 -3.43
CA PRO A 50 -12.22 -9.38 -4.17
C PRO A 50 -12.19 -8.96 -5.65
N ARG A 51 -11.41 -7.91 -5.99
CA ARG A 51 -11.20 -7.40 -7.36
C ARG A 51 -9.83 -6.74 -7.46
N THR A 52 -9.27 -6.69 -8.67
CA THR A 52 -8.04 -5.93 -8.97
C THR A 52 -8.20 -4.46 -8.59
N ARG A 53 -7.15 -3.86 -8.00
CA ARG A 53 -7.07 -2.42 -7.77
C ARG A 53 -6.31 -1.76 -8.91
N ARG A 54 -6.93 -0.79 -9.56
CA ARG A 54 -6.24 0.07 -10.49
C ARG A 54 -5.52 1.15 -9.69
N LEU A 55 -4.24 1.36 -9.98
CA LEU A 55 -3.39 2.32 -9.27
C LEU A 55 -2.80 3.30 -10.28
N GLU A 56 -2.73 4.56 -9.87
CA GLU A 56 -2.02 5.61 -10.59
C GLU A 56 -0.75 5.96 -9.83
N LEU A 57 0.38 5.96 -10.54
CA LEU A 57 1.68 6.32 -9.96
C LEU A 57 1.73 7.83 -9.75
N ILE A 58 1.94 8.23 -8.49
CA ILE A 58 2.15 9.63 -8.11
C ILE A 58 3.64 9.95 -8.07
N SER A 59 4.45 9.11 -7.42
CA SER A 59 5.91 9.26 -7.41
C SER A 59 6.63 7.92 -7.25
N ALA A 60 7.84 7.85 -7.79
CA ALA A 60 8.79 6.74 -7.59
C ALA A 60 10.15 7.33 -7.26
N GLU A 61 10.52 7.29 -5.99
CA GLU A 61 11.71 7.96 -5.46
C GLU A 61 12.78 6.93 -5.08
N PRO A 62 13.92 6.88 -5.81
CA PRO A 62 15.02 6.00 -5.44
C PRO A 62 15.69 6.50 -4.15
N LEU A 63 15.95 5.58 -3.22
CA LEU A 63 16.63 5.85 -1.97
C LEU A 63 18.10 5.41 -2.05
N ARG A 64 18.96 6.03 -1.24
CA ARG A 64 20.42 5.76 -1.22
C ARG A 64 20.79 4.31 -0.88
N ASN A 65 19.88 3.56 -0.26
CA ASN A 65 20.06 2.15 0.11
C ASN A 65 19.58 1.17 -0.99
N GLY A 66 19.23 1.66 -2.18
CA GLY A 66 18.77 0.86 -3.31
C GLY A 66 17.29 0.47 -3.26
N ALA A 67 16.55 0.86 -2.22
CA ALA A 67 15.09 0.74 -2.22
C ALA A 67 14.44 1.85 -3.05
N VAL A 68 13.22 1.60 -3.54
CA VAL A 68 12.39 2.61 -4.20
C VAL A 68 11.14 2.85 -3.38
N ALA A 69 10.92 4.10 -2.97
CA ALA A 69 9.67 4.53 -2.35
C ALA A 69 8.66 4.85 -3.46
N MET A 70 7.63 4.02 -3.58
CA MET A 70 6.57 4.21 -4.56
C MET A 70 5.32 4.74 -3.89
N HIS A 71 4.76 5.80 -4.45
CA HIS A 71 3.49 6.38 -4.01
C HIS A 71 2.47 6.24 -5.11
N TYR A 72 1.36 5.58 -4.80
CA TYR A 72 0.22 5.41 -5.69
C TYR A 72 -1.05 5.95 -5.06
N GLN A 73 -1.97 6.39 -5.91
CA GLN A 73 -3.36 6.62 -5.52
C GLN A 73 -4.25 5.54 -6.16
N ARG A 74 -5.37 5.23 -5.50
CA ARG A 74 -6.40 4.37 -6.10
C ARG A 74 -7.03 5.10 -7.27
N ALA A 75 -7.03 4.47 -8.44
CA ALA A 75 -7.76 4.95 -9.60
C ALA A 75 -9.13 4.27 -9.66
N ASP A 76 -10.13 5.01 -10.11
CA ASP A 76 -11.50 4.53 -10.28
C ASP A 76 -11.64 3.54 -11.46
#